data_AF-A0AAW2XLZ1-F1
#
_entry.id   AF-A0AAW2XLZ1-F1
#
_cell.length_a   1.000
_cell.length_b   1.000
_cell.length_c   1.000
_cell.angle_alpha   90.00
_cell.angle_beta   90.00
_cell.angle_gamma   90.00
#
_symmetry.space_group_name_H-M   'P 1'
#
loop_
_entity.id
_entity.type
_entity.pdbx_description
1 polymer ?
#
loop_
_entity_poly.entity_id
_entity_poly.type
_entity_poly.pdbx_seq_one_letter_code
_entity_poly.pdbx_strand_id
1 'polypeptide(L)'
;MFRVFHMWVGKYIRKTFSCARSSLVRPLWLANEVWLQLQALWASEDFQQESSKNKVNWAANPTASSTVYRGGSSSVGMHKRKLEAKLGRPPKKMELFDVE
;
A
#
# COMPACT_ATOMS: atom_id res chain seq x y z
N MET A 1 -2.58 -19.63 -11.54
CA MET A 1 -1.85 -18.66 -12.40
C MET A 1 -2.53 -17.28 -12.46
N PHE A 2 -3.87 -17.17 -12.51
CA PHE A 2 -4.57 -15.88 -12.66
C PHE A 2 -4.51 -14.93 -11.45
N ARG A 3 -4.34 -15.44 -10.23
CA ARG A 3 -4.32 -14.63 -8.99
C ARG A 3 -3.22 -13.57 -8.98
N VAL A 4 -2.07 -13.90 -9.56
CA VAL A 4 -0.93 -12.97 -9.64
C VAL A 4 -1.25 -11.85 -10.64
N PHE A 5 -1.78 -12.18 -11.81
CA PHE A 5 -2.18 -11.20 -12.82
C PHE A 5 -3.18 -10.17 -12.28
N HIS A 6 -4.25 -10.61 -11.62
CA HIS A 6 -5.23 -9.69 -11.01
C HIS A 6 -4.62 -8.77 -9.95
N MET A 7 -3.65 -9.26 -9.17
CA MET A 7 -2.93 -8.44 -8.19
C MET A 7 -2.10 -7.35 -8.88
N TRP A 8 -1.39 -7.67 -9.96
CA TRP A 8 -0.58 -6.71 -10.71
C TRP A 8 -1.45 -5.67 -11.41
N VAL A 9 -2.53 -6.11 -12.07
CA VAL A 9 -3.49 -5.21 -12.73
C VAL A 9 -4.15 -4.29 -11.70
N GLY A 10 -4.59 -4.82 -10.56
CA GLY A 10 -5.18 -4.01 -9.49
C GLY A 10 -4.20 -2.95 -8.96
N LYS A 11 -2.93 -3.32 -8.73
CA LYS A 11 -1.88 -2.36 -8.32
C LYS A 11 -1.63 -1.30 -9.40
N TYR A 12 -1.55 -1.70 -10.66
CA TYR A 12 -1.34 -0.80 -11.79
C TYR A 12 -2.48 0.21 -11.95
N ILE A 13 -3.72 -0.27 -11.95
CA ILE A 13 -4.92 0.56 -12.07
C ILE A 13 -4.97 1.56 -10.91
N ARG A 14 -4.78 1.09 -9.67
CA ARG A 14 -4.78 1.94 -8.48
C ARG A 14 -3.73 3.05 -8.57
N LYS A 15 -2.51 2.70 -8.96
CA LYS A 15 -1.41 3.66 -9.13
C LYS A 15 -1.74 4.68 -10.22
N THR A 16 -2.19 4.21 -11.38
CA THR A 16 -2.54 5.05 -12.52
C THR A 16 -3.62 6.06 -12.16
N PHE A 17 -4.72 5.64 -11.53
CA PHE A 17 -5.78 6.57 -11.11
C PHE A 17 -5.34 7.52 -9.99
N SER A 18 -4.48 7.10 -9.07
CA SER A 18 -3.92 7.99 -8.06
C SER A 18 -3.06 9.10 -8.69
N CYS A 19 -2.21 8.75 -9.66
CA CYS A 19 -1.42 9.71 -10.42
C CYS A 19 -2.31 10.63 -11.27
N ALA A 20 -3.27 10.06 -11.99
CA ALA A 20 -4.21 10.80 -12.82
C ALA A 20 -5.01 11.83 -11.99
N ARG A 21 -5.49 11.46 -10.80
CA ARG A 21 -6.20 12.38 -9.90
C ARG A 21 -5.30 13.49 -9.37
N SER A 22 -4.04 13.19 -9.07
CA SER A 22 -3.11 14.17 -8.48
C SER A 22 -2.58 15.16 -9.51
N SER A 23 -2.38 14.71 -10.76
CA SER A 23 -1.88 15.52 -11.88
C SER A 23 -3.00 16.09 -12.76
N LEU A 24 -4.25 15.66 -12.55
CA LEU A 24 -5.40 15.91 -13.43
C LEU A 24 -5.15 15.54 -14.90
N VAL A 25 -4.28 14.56 -15.15
CA VAL A 25 -3.98 14.05 -16.48
C VAL A 25 -4.74 12.75 -16.73
N ARG A 26 -5.51 12.71 -17.82
CA ARG A 26 -6.25 11.52 -18.25
C ARG A 26 -5.30 10.44 -18.77
N PRO A 27 -5.44 9.17 -18.34
CA PRO A 27 -4.72 8.04 -18.95
C PRO A 27 -5.16 7.81 -20.40
N LEU A 28 -4.21 7.49 -21.30
CA LEU A 28 -4.47 7.33 -22.75
C LEU A 28 -5.56 6.30 -23.08
N TRP A 29 -5.62 5.21 -22.31
CA TRP A 29 -6.56 4.11 -22.51
C TRP A 29 -7.96 4.39 -21.96
N LEU A 30 -8.16 5.49 -21.23
CA LEU A 30 -9.42 5.81 -20.58
C LEU A 30 -10.28 6.71 -21.48
N ALA A 31 -11.54 6.35 -21.72
CA ALA A 31 -12.47 7.16 -22.50
C ALA A 31 -12.70 8.55 -21.88
N ASN A 32 -12.92 9.57 -22.73
CA ASN A 32 -13.14 10.95 -22.29
C ASN A 32 -14.39 11.10 -21.40
N GLU A 33 -15.48 10.43 -21.75
CA GLU A 33 -16.73 10.49 -21.00
C GLU A 33 -16.56 9.97 -19.57
N VAL A 34 -15.86 8.85 -19.41
CA VAL A 34 -15.54 8.25 -18.10
C VAL A 34 -14.62 9.18 -17.30
N TRP A 35 -13.67 9.84 -17.98
CA TRP A 35 -12.79 10.80 -17.33
C TRP A 35 -13.55 11.97 -16.71
N LEU A 36 -14.52 12.55 -17.45
CA LEU A 36 -15.36 13.63 -16.95
C LEU A 36 -16.22 13.18 -15.74
N GLN A 37 -16.78 11.99 -15.80
CA GLN A 37 -17.53 11.41 -14.68
C GLN A 37 -16.65 11.21 -13.44
N LEU A 38 -15.41 10.75 -13.62
CA LEU A 38 -14.45 10.60 -12.53
C LEU A 38 -14.04 11.94 -11.93
N GLN A 39 -13.84 12.97 -12.75
CA GLN A 39 -13.55 14.31 -12.27
C GLN A 39 -14.71 14.87 -11.45
N ALA A 40 -15.95 14.71 -11.91
CA ALA A 40 -17.14 15.10 -11.16
C ALA A 40 -17.26 14.33 -9.83
N LEU A 41 -17.03 13.01 -9.86
CA LEU A 41 -17.02 12.17 -8.66
C LEU A 41 -15.93 12.61 -7.66
N TRP A 42 -14.72 12.89 -8.13
CA TRP A 42 -13.63 13.34 -7.26
C TRP A 42 -13.86 14.74 -6.72
N ALA A 43 -14.60 15.58 -7.43
CA ALA A 43 -15.02 16.90 -6.95
C ALA A 43 -16.20 16.85 -5.97
N SER A 44 -16.94 15.73 -5.93
CA SER A 44 -18.04 15.53 -4.98
C SER A 44 -17.57 15.66 -3.53
N GLU A 45 -18.41 16.30 -2.71
CA GLU A 45 -18.15 16.49 -1.28
C GLU A 45 -18.01 15.15 -0.56
N ASP A 46 -18.86 14.16 -0.87
CA ASP A 46 -18.81 12.83 -0.27
C ASP A 46 -17.44 12.18 -0.44
N PHE A 47 -16.88 12.27 -1.66
CA PHE A 47 -15.57 11.71 -1.97
C PHE A 47 -14.45 12.46 -1.24
N GLN A 48 -14.52 13.78 -1.16
CA GLN A 48 -13.52 14.59 -0.46
C GLN A 48 -13.54 14.35 1.05
N GLN A 49 -14.71 14.22 1.65
CA GLN A 49 -14.87 13.87 3.06
C GLN A 49 -14.27 12.49 3.33
N GLU A 50 -14.61 11.49 2.54
CA GLU A 50 -14.09 10.13 2.70
C GLU A 50 -12.58 10.06 2.45
N SER A 51 -12.08 10.77 1.42
CA SER A 51 -10.64 10.85 1.16
C SER A 51 -9.90 11.52 2.30
N SER A 52 -10.48 12.54 2.94
CA SER A 52 -9.86 13.26 4.06
C SER A 52 -9.85 12.41 5.32
N LYS A 53 -10.97 11.76 5.65
CA LYS A 53 -11.06 10.77 6.74
C LYS A 53 -10.03 9.67 6.56
N ASN A 54 -9.91 9.10 5.35
CA ASN A 54 -8.90 8.08 5.06
C ASN A 54 -7.47 8.59 5.25
N LYS A 55 -7.14 9.81 4.78
CA LYS A 55 -5.81 10.39 5.02
C LYS A 55 -5.50 10.52 6.52
N VAL A 56 -6.47 10.99 7.30
CA VAL A 56 -6.34 11.10 8.77
C VAL A 56 -6.17 9.73 9.40
N ASN A 57 -6.96 8.72 9.02
CA ASN A 57 -6.84 7.35 9.53
C ASN A 57 -5.46 6.74 9.22
N TRP A 58 -4.92 6.99 8.03
CA TRP A 58 -3.57 6.55 7.65
C TRP A 58 -2.48 7.27 8.45
N ALA A 59 -2.62 8.57 8.68
CA ALA A 59 -1.64 9.36 9.44
C ALA A 59 -1.68 9.04 10.95
N ALA A 60 -2.88 8.87 11.52
CA ALA A 60 -3.08 8.52 12.92
C ALA A 60 -2.70 7.07 13.23
N ASN A 61 -2.72 6.20 12.22
CA ASN A 61 -2.50 4.78 12.44
C ASN A 61 -1.67 4.14 11.31
N PRO A 62 -0.36 4.48 11.21
CA PRO A 62 0.53 3.91 10.21
C PRO A 62 0.66 2.39 10.33
N THR A 63 0.25 1.81 11.47
CA THR A 63 0.30 0.37 11.75
C THR A 63 -1.06 -0.34 11.55
N ALA A 64 -2.20 0.35 11.50
CA ALA A 64 -3.52 -0.32 11.42
C ALA A 64 -3.88 -0.91 10.05
N SER A 65 -3.16 -0.55 8.98
CA SER A 65 -3.26 -1.30 7.72
C SER A 65 -2.60 -2.68 7.79
N SER A 66 -1.91 -3.01 8.89
CA SER A 66 -1.56 -4.39 9.21
C SER A 66 -2.72 -5.01 10.00
N THR A 67 -3.71 -5.53 9.27
CA THR A 67 -4.54 -6.61 9.83
C THR A 67 -3.54 -7.71 10.23
N VAL A 68 -3.30 -7.86 11.53
CA VAL A 68 -2.34 -8.82 12.08
C VAL A 68 -2.94 -10.22 11.97
N TYR A 69 -3.13 -10.73 10.76
CA TYR A 69 -3.19 -12.16 10.54
C TYR A 69 -1.75 -12.66 10.40
N ARG A 70 -1.10 -12.92 11.53
CA ARG A 70 0.21 -13.60 11.58
C ARG A 70 0.00 -15.10 11.51
N GLY A 71 -0.36 -15.60 10.32
CA GLY A 71 -0.13 -16.99 9.97
C GLY A 71 1.38 -17.26 9.95
N GLY A 72 1.95 -17.61 11.10
CA GLY A 72 3.25 -18.25 11.31
C GLY A 72 4.53 -17.49 10.90
N SER A 73 4.47 -16.48 10.05
CA SER A 73 5.68 -15.85 9.47
C SER A 73 6.10 -14.63 10.29
N SER A 74 7.25 -14.74 10.98
CA SER A 74 7.89 -13.58 11.59
C SER A 74 8.50 -12.70 10.50
N SER A 75 8.16 -11.41 10.48
CA SER A 75 8.78 -10.47 9.54
C SER A 75 10.29 -10.38 9.77
N VAL A 76 11.06 -10.10 8.70
CA VAL A 76 12.53 -9.91 8.78
C VAL A 76 12.90 -8.85 9.83
N GLY A 77 12.12 -7.78 9.95
CA GLY A 77 12.33 -6.76 10.99
C GLY A 77 12.13 -7.29 12.42
N MET A 78 11.20 -8.22 12.62
CA MET A 78 11.04 -8.89 13.92
C MET A 78 12.15 -9.91 14.20
N HIS A 79 12.57 -10.67 13.20
CA HIS A 79 13.70 -11.58 13.32
C HIS A 79 14.98 -10.81 13.68
N LYS A 80 15.22 -9.68 13.00
CA LYS A 80 16.32 -8.76 13.30
C LYS A 80 16.29 -8.27 14.76
N ARG A 81 15.15 -7.77 15.25
CA ARG A 81 15.02 -7.31 16.65
C ARG A 81 15.26 -8.43 17.66
N LYS A 82 14.79 -9.64 17.37
CA LYS A 82 15.06 -10.82 18.22
C LYS A 82 16.54 -11.20 18.22
N LEU A 83 17.21 -11.14 17.07
CA LEU A 83 18.64 -11.37 16.93
C LEU A 83 19.46 -10.31 17.66
N GLU A 84 19.08 -9.03 17.55
CA GLU A 84 19.71 -7.91 18.28
C GLU A 84 19.63 -8.12 19.79
N ALA A 85 18.46 -8.53 20.30
CA ALA A 85 18.28 -8.82 21.71
C ALA A 85 19.10 -10.05 22.18
N LYS A 86 19.28 -11.05 21.32
CA LYS A 86 20.10 -12.23 21.61
C LYS A 86 21.62 -11.95 21.56
N LEU A 87 22.06 -11.13 20.61
CA LEU A 87 23.48 -10.88 20.34
C LEU A 87 24.02 -9.66 21.10
N GLY A 88 23.17 -8.77 21.60
CA GLY A 88 23.56 -7.49 22.22
C GLY A 88 24.20 -6.50 21.24
N ARG A 89 24.15 -6.80 19.93
CA ARG A 89 24.73 -6.00 18.83
C ARG A 89 23.86 -6.13 17.58
N PRO A 90 23.94 -5.18 16.63
CA PRO A 90 23.27 -5.35 15.33
C PRO A 90 23.77 -6.63 14.62
N PRO A 91 22.87 -7.51 14.15
CA PRO A 91 23.23 -8.72 13.43
C PRO A 91 23.82 -8.37 12.06
N LYS A 92 24.85 -9.10 11.66
CA LYS A 92 25.40 -9.02 10.30
C LYS A 92 24.39 -9.58 9.31
N LYS A 93 24.50 -9.17 8.05
CA LYS A 93 23.58 -9.61 6.98
C LYS A 93 23.51 -11.13 6.87
N MET A 94 24.64 -11.83 7.02
CA MET A 94 24.69 -13.31 7.00
C MET A 94 23.87 -13.93 8.14
N GLU A 95 24.06 -13.45 9.38
CA GLU A 95 23.37 -13.92 10.59
C GLU A 95 21.85 -13.70 10.55
N LEU A 96 21.36 -12.85 9.64
CA LEU A 96 19.93 -12.56 9.45
C LEU A 96 19.25 -13.52 8.45
N PHE A 97 20.03 -14.17 7.58
CA PHE A 97 19.53 -15.07 6.53
C PHE A 97 20.02 -16.52 6.70
N ASP A 98 20.88 -16.78 7.69
CA ASP A 98 21.17 -18.14 8.13
C ASP A 98 19.92 -18.72 8.78
N VAL A 99 19.23 -19.57 8.03
CA VAL A 99 18.05 -20.32 8.46
C VAL A 99 18.58 -21.59 9.15
N GLU A 100 18.36 -21.71 10.47
CA GLU A 100 18.31 -23.03 11.13
C GLU A 100 17.05 -23.79 10.69
#